data_AF-A0A7M2AGP5-F1
#
_entry.id   AF-A0A7M2AGP5-F1
#
_cell.length_a   1.000
_cell.length_b   1.000
_cell.length_c   1.000
_cell.angle_alpha   90.00
_cell.angle_beta   90.00
_cell.angle_gamma   90.00
#
_symmetry.space_group_name_H-M   'P 1'
#
loop_
_entity.id
_entity.type
_entity.pdbx_description
1 polymer ?
#
loop_
_entity_poly.entity_id
_entity_poly.type
_entity_poly.pdbx_seq_one_letter_code
_entity_poly.pdbx_strand_id
1 'polypeptide(L)'
;MSQSTITELEQLLALENIRNTKARYCRYIDTKQWDTLGEVFAPDAVADFSTEGNPIPVLTGRETIVQVFRDLVDVAVTVHHVHSAEVEFVSENEAKVISPMEDWVTFPEGNENKSFHGFGHYHETFVKIDGQWLIQHTSLKRLRLDLFE
;
A
#
# COMPACT_ATOMS: atom_id res chain seq x y z
N MET A 1 10.19 -26.34 22.45
CA MET A 1 9.35 -26.05 21.27
C MET A 1 10.32 -25.64 20.19
N SER A 2 10.44 -26.43 19.11
CA SER A 2 11.29 -26.08 17.99
C SER A 2 10.68 -24.84 17.33
N GLN A 3 11.38 -23.71 17.34
CA GLN A 3 11.06 -22.63 16.42
C GLN A 3 11.26 -23.21 15.02
N SER A 4 10.15 -23.44 14.31
CA SER A 4 10.23 -23.73 12.89
C SER A 4 10.84 -22.49 12.23
N THR A 5 11.96 -22.70 11.56
CA THR A 5 12.63 -21.67 10.77
C THR A 5 12.11 -21.80 9.35
N ILE A 6 11.54 -20.72 8.82
CA ILE A 6 11.13 -20.64 7.42
C ILE A 6 12.27 -21.09 6.51
N THR A 7 11.98 -21.98 5.56
CA THR A 7 12.97 -22.46 4.59
C THR A 7 13.27 -21.37 3.54
N GLU A 8 14.41 -21.46 2.87
CA GLU A 8 14.77 -20.54 1.78
C GLU A 8 13.72 -20.54 0.65
N LEU A 9 13.15 -21.71 0.34
CA LEU A 9 12.09 -21.84 -0.66
C LEU A 9 10.81 -21.12 -0.21
N GLU A 10 10.41 -21.28 1.05
CA GLU A 10 9.24 -20.59 1.60
C GLU A 10 9.43 -19.07 1.63
N GLN A 11 10.64 -18.58 1.92
CA GLN A 11 10.97 -17.16 1.83
C GLN A 11 10.85 -16.63 0.40
N LEU A 12 11.34 -17.36 -0.59
CA LEU A 12 11.23 -16.95 -2.00
C LEU A 12 9.78 -16.93 -2.48
N LEU A 13 8.97 -17.92 -2.09
CA LEU A 13 7.54 -17.93 -2.39
C LEU A 13 6.79 -16.79 -1.69
N ALA A 14 7.15 -16.49 -0.43
CA ALA A 14 6.60 -15.38 0.32
C ALA A 14 6.96 -14.03 -0.31
N LEU A 15 8.20 -13.84 -0.73
CA LEU A 15 8.68 -12.65 -1.42
C LEU A 15 7.88 -12.39 -2.70
N GLU A 16 7.67 -13.42 -3.51
CA GLU A 16 6.88 -13.34 -4.73
C GLU A 16 5.40 -13.05 -4.45
N ASN A 17 4.83 -13.60 -3.37
CA ASN A 17 3.46 -13.29 -2.95
C ASN A 17 3.31 -11.82 -2.53
N ILE A 18 4.21 -11.31 -1.68
CA ILE A 18 4.27 -9.90 -1.26
C ILE A 18 4.38 -8.98 -2.48
N ARG A 19 5.29 -9.30 -3.41
CA ARG A 19 5.46 -8.56 -4.67
C ARG A 19 4.17 -8.50 -5.47
N ASN A 20 3.49 -9.63 -5.63
CA ASN A 20 2.21 -9.70 -6.35
C ASN A 20 1.09 -8.97 -5.62
N THR A 21 1.04 -9.01 -4.29
CA THR A 21 0.07 -8.25 -3.49
C THR A 21 0.28 -6.75 -3.67
N LYS A 22 1.52 -6.25 -3.62
CA LYS A 22 1.80 -4.83 -3.87
C LYS A 22 1.51 -4.41 -5.31
N ALA A 23 1.82 -5.26 -6.30
CA ALA A 23 1.48 -5.00 -7.69
C ALA A 23 -0.05 -4.95 -7.91
N ARG A 24 -0.81 -5.83 -7.25
CA ARG A 24 -2.28 -5.80 -7.23
C ARG A 24 -2.80 -4.52 -6.61
N TYR A 25 -2.27 -4.10 -5.45
CA TYR A 25 -2.62 -2.84 -4.80
C TYR A 25 -2.53 -1.66 -5.78
N CYS A 26 -1.38 -1.47 -6.45
CA CYS A 26 -1.19 -0.39 -7.42
C CYS A 26 -2.20 -0.48 -8.57
N ARG A 27 -2.28 -1.66 -9.21
CA ARG A 27 -3.19 -1.87 -10.34
C ARG A 27 -4.66 -1.64 -9.96
N TYR A 28 -5.10 -2.11 -8.79
CA TYR A 28 -6.48 -1.99 -8.35
C TYR A 28 -6.88 -0.54 -8.07
N ILE A 29 -6.00 0.27 -7.48
CA ILE A 29 -6.26 1.71 -7.31
C ILE A 29 -6.30 2.41 -8.66
N ASP A 30 -5.32 2.14 -9.53
CA ASP A 30 -5.20 2.82 -10.83
C ASP A 30 -6.38 2.51 -11.75
N THR A 31 -6.86 1.27 -11.71
CA THR A 31 -8.01 0.81 -12.50
C THR A 31 -9.35 0.85 -11.74
N LYS A 32 -9.37 1.46 -10.55
CA LYS A 32 -10.60 1.70 -9.76
C LYS A 32 -11.38 0.42 -9.41
N GLN A 33 -10.67 -0.69 -9.18
CA GLN A 33 -11.25 -2.00 -8.80
C GLN A 33 -11.51 -2.06 -7.29
N TRP A 34 -12.39 -1.19 -6.79
CA TRP A 34 -12.64 -0.98 -5.36
C TRP A 34 -13.13 -2.24 -4.64
N ASP A 35 -14.04 -2.99 -5.26
CA ASP A 35 -14.61 -4.20 -4.66
C ASP A 35 -13.54 -5.28 -4.40
N THR A 36 -12.49 -5.34 -5.24
CA THR A 36 -11.37 -6.28 -5.07
C THR A 36 -10.19 -5.71 -4.31
N LEU A 37 -10.08 -4.38 -4.18
CA LEU A 37 -8.94 -3.73 -3.52
C LEU A 37 -8.78 -4.20 -2.08
N GLY A 38 -9.90 -4.46 -1.38
CA GLY A 38 -9.89 -4.95 0.00
C GLY A 38 -9.16 -6.29 0.18
N GLU A 39 -9.01 -7.10 -0.88
CA GLU A 39 -8.34 -8.40 -0.82
C GLU A 39 -6.83 -8.32 -0.61
N VAL A 40 -6.20 -7.16 -0.84
CA VAL A 40 -4.75 -6.99 -0.58
C VAL A 40 -4.44 -6.61 0.86
N PHE A 41 -5.46 -6.33 1.67
CA PHE A 41 -5.34 -5.90 3.06
C PHE A 41 -5.82 -6.98 4.03
N ALA A 42 -5.17 -7.07 5.18
CA ALA A 42 -5.71 -7.82 6.32
C ALA A 42 -7.06 -7.23 6.74
N PRO A 43 -7.99 -8.03 7.32
CA PRO A 43 -9.30 -7.54 7.72
C PRO A 43 -9.25 -6.30 8.63
N ASP A 44 -8.30 -6.29 9.56
CA ASP A 44 -8.05 -5.23 10.55
C ASP A 44 -6.85 -4.33 10.18
N ALA A 45 -6.50 -4.24 8.89
CA ALA A 45 -5.37 -3.45 8.43
C ALA A 45 -5.47 -1.98 8.85
N VAL A 46 -4.30 -1.35 9.03
CA VAL A 46 -4.16 0.05 9.42
C VAL A 46 -3.44 0.82 8.32
N ALA A 47 -3.96 1.99 7.95
CA ALA A 47 -3.30 2.90 7.03
C ALA A 47 -3.09 4.27 7.69
N ASP A 48 -1.83 4.72 7.71
CA ASP A 48 -1.43 6.01 8.26
C ASP A 48 -0.64 6.79 7.22
N PHE A 49 -1.31 7.75 6.57
CA PHE A 49 -0.68 8.67 5.64
C PHE A 49 -0.56 10.08 6.22
N SER A 50 -0.61 10.21 7.55
CA SER A 50 -0.37 11.49 8.20
C SER A 50 1.07 11.95 7.95
N THR A 51 1.23 13.24 7.67
CA THR A 51 2.55 13.87 7.52
C THR A 51 2.69 15.01 8.52
N GLU A 52 3.91 15.37 8.87
CA GLU A 52 4.16 16.55 9.71
C GLU A 52 3.50 17.78 9.07
N GLY A 53 2.64 18.47 9.84
CA GLY A 53 1.89 19.64 9.37
C GLY A 53 0.58 19.35 8.63
N ASN A 54 0.25 18.10 8.34
CA ASN A 54 -1.05 17.70 7.77
C ASN A 54 -1.55 16.39 8.41
N PRO A 55 -2.07 16.46 9.66
CA PRO A 55 -2.58 15.29 10.33
C PRO A 55 -3.90 14.86 9.68
N ILE A 56 -3.88 13.71 9.00
CA ILE A 56 -5.10 13.02 8.57
C ILE A 56 -5.40 11.85 9.52
N PRO A 57 -6.67 11.44 9.66
CA PRO A 57 -7.03 10.31 10.52
C PRO A 57 -6.35 9.01 10.10
N VAL A 58 -5.85 8.26 11.08
CA VAL A 58 -5.43 6.86 10.87
C VAL A 58 -6.66 6.03 10.54
N LEU A 59 -6.59 5.27 9.46
CA LEU A 59 -7.68 4.41 8.99
C LEU A 59 -7.49 3.00 9.55
N THR A 60 -8.58 2.38 10.00
CA THR A 60 -8.56 1.00 10.53
C THR A 60 -9.66 0.17 9.88
N GLY A 61 -9.29 -1.04 9.48
CA GLY A 61 -10.14 -1.99 8.77
C GLY A 61 -10.11 -1.77 7.27
N ARG A 62 -9.99 -2.86 6.50
CA ARG A 62 -9.87 -2.79 5.03
C ARG A 62 -11.04 -2.10 4.35
N GLU A 63 -12.26 -2.27 4.86
CA GLU A 63 -13.46 -1.63 4.30
C GLU A 63 -13.37 -0.11 4.40
N THR A 64 -12.97 0.40 5.58
CA THR A 64 -12.72 1.83 5.81
C THR A 64 -11.63 2.36 4.88
N ILE A 65 -10.52 1.64 4.74
CA ILE A 65 -9.39 2.04 3.88
C ILE A 65 -9.85 2.17 2.43
N VAL A 66 -10.53 1.15 1.91
CA VAL A 66 -11.03 1.13 0.52
C VAL A 66 -12.03 2.26 0.29
N GLN A 67 -12.96 2.47 1.23
CA GLN A 67 -13.95 3.55 1.12
C GLN A 67 -13.28 4.92 1.03
N VAL A 68 -12.31 5.21 1.91
CA VAL A 68 -11.60 6.49 1.89
C VAL A 68 -10.78 6.67 0.61
N PHE A 69 -10.12 5.62 0.11
CA PHE A 69 -9.39 5.71 -1.15
C PHE A 69 -10.32 5.98 -2.33
N ARG A 70 -11.46 5.29 -2.37
CA ARG A 70 -12.49 5.56 -3.37
C ARG A 70 -12.93 7.03 -3.30
N ASP A 71 -13.35 7.50 -2.14
CA ASP A 71 -13.84 8.88 -1.99
C ASP A 71 -12.79 9.92 -2.39
N LEU A 72 -11.51 9.64 -2.13
CA LEU A 72 -10.41 10.55 -2.45
C LEU A 72 -10.07 10.61 -3.94
N VAL A 73 -10.04 9.46 -4.65
CA VAL A 73 -9.45 9.39 -6.00
C VAL A 73 -10.33 8.75 -7.07
N ASP A 74 -11.62 8.44 -6.82
CA ASP A 74 -12.50 7.78 -7.81
C ASP A 74 -12.57 8.54 -9.15
N VAL A 75 -12.61 9.88 -9.07
CA VAL A 75 -12.69 10.76 -10.23
C VAL A 75 -11.31 11.10 -10.84
N ALA A 76 -10.23 10.74 -10.17
CA ALA A 76 -8.87 11.05 -10.60
C ALA A 76 -8.29 9.93 -11.47
N VAL A 77 -7.46 10.31 -12.44
CA VAL A 77 -6.52 9.36 -13.05
C VAL A 77 -5.36 9.21 -12.08
N THR A 78 -5.09 7.97 -11.65
CA THR A 78 -3.96 7.67 -10.77
C THR A 78 -2.99 6.72 -11.44
N VAL A 79 -1.70 6.89 -11.16
CA VAL A 79 -0.63 6.01 -11.62
C VAL A 79 0.31 5.77 -10.45
N HIS A 80 0.47 4.52 -10.04
CA HIS A 80 1.39 4.13 -8.98
C HIS A 80 2.51 3.25 -9.54
N HIS A 81 3.74 3.75 -9.47
CA HIS A 81 4.93 2.96 -9.73
C HIS A 81 5.61 2.59 -8.42
N VAL A 82 5.80 1.28 -8.26
CA VAL A 82 6.61 0.68 -7.19
C VAL A 82 7.63 -0.24 -7.84
N HIS A 83 8.87 -0.14 -7.40
CA HIS A 83 9.98 -0.91 -7.97
C HIS A 83 10.46 -1.97 -6.98
N SER A 84 11.77 -2.23 -6.94
CA SER A 84 12.37 -3.18 -6.00
C SER A 84 12.14 -2.73 -4.56
N ALA A 85 11.66 -3.65 -3.73
CA ALA A 85 11.44 -3.43 -2.32
C ALA A 85 12.55 -4.06 -1.48
N GLU A 86 12.83 -3.46 -0.32
CA GLU A 86 13.58 -4.08 0.75
C GLU A 86 12.61 -4.92 1.59
N VAL A 87 12.89 -6.21 1.78
CA VAL A 87 12.02 -7.14 2.51
C VAL A 87 12.79 -7.84 3.61
N GLU A 88 12.30 -7.70 4.84
CA GLU A 88 12.83 -8.36 6.03
C GLU A 88 11.75 -9.27 6.61
N PHE A 89 11.99 -10.59 6.62
CA PHE A 89 11.10 -11.54 7.28
C PHE A 89 11.36 -11.52 8.80
N VAL A 90 10.38 -11.09 9.57
CA VAL A 90 10.42 -11.03 11.04
C VAL A 90 9.96 -12.34 11.68
N SER A 91 9.12 -13.11 10.97
CA SER A 91 8.72 -14.46 11.35
C SER A 91 8.26 -15.25 10.11
N GLU A 92 7.76 -16.48 10.30
CA GLU A 92 7.16 -17.28 9.22
C GLU A 92 5.91 -16.62 8.59
N ASN A 93 5.25 -15.72 9.34
CA ASN A 93 3.98 -15.12 8.96
C ASN A 93 4.00 -13.58 9.01
N GLU A 94 5.15 -12.95 9.18
CA GLU A 94 5.28 -11.49 9.22
C GLU A 94 6.54 -11.03 8.46
N ALA A 95 6.41 -9.96 7.69
CA ALA A 95 7.51 -9.31 6.99
C ALA A 95 7.37 -7.79 7.04
N LYS A 96 8.50 -7.08 7.15
CA LYS A 96 8.59 -5.63 6.98
C LYS A 96 9.07 -5.33 5.58
N VAL A 97 8.43 -4.36 4.94
CA VAL A 97 8.67 -4.03 3.53
C VAL A 97 8.81 -2.52 3.39
N ILE A 98 9.87 -2.09 2.70
CA ILE A 98 10.04 -0.70 2.27
C ILE A 98 10.06 -0.69 0.75
N SER A 99 9.11 0.03 0.15
CA SER A 99 9.02 0.16 -1.31
C SER A 99 9.20 1.61 -1.72
N PRO A 100 10.17 1.94 -2.60
CA PRO A 100 10.18 3.24 -3.25
C PRO A 100 8.90 3.39 -4.07
N MET A 101 8.33 4.58 -4.04
CA MET A 101 7.10 4.89 -4.77
C MET A 101 7.25 6.17 -5.57
N GLU A 102 6.54 6.19 -6.70
CA GLU A 102 6.23 7.38 -7.48
C GLU A 102 4.72 7.34 -7.80
N ASP A 103 4.00 8.42 -7.51
CA ASP A 103 2.56 8.53 -7.73
C ASP A 103 2.20 9.77 -8.56
N TRP A 104 1.34 9.59 -9.56
CA TRP A 104 0.61 10.69 -10.18
C TRP A 104 -0.85 10.58 -9.81
N VAL A 105 -1.44 11.70 -9.42
CA VAL A 105 -2.88 11.84 -9.25
C VAL A 105 -3.31 13.08 -10.01
N THR A 106 -4.08 12.87 -11.07
CA THR A 106 -4.61 13.93 -11.93
C THR A 106 -6.10 14.01 -11.74
N PHE A 107 -6.56 15.10 -11.11
CA PHE A 107 -7.97 15.38 -10.93
C PHE A 107 -8.55 16.06 -12.20
N PRO A 108 -9.87 15.95 -12.42
CA PRO A 108 -10.54 16.71 -13.47
C PRO A 108 -10.42 18.23 -13.27
N GLU A 109 -10.47 18.99 -14.36
CA GLU A 109 -10.47 20.45 -14.32
C GLU A 109 -11.59 20.98 -13.40
N GLY A 110 -11.24 21.94 -12.53
CA GLY A 110 -12.18 22.55 -11.59
C GLY A 110 -12.46 21.73 -10.32
N ASN A 111 -11.77 20.62 -10.10
CA ASN A 111 -11.82 19.89 -8.83
C ASN A 111 -11.23 20.74 -7.68
N GLU A 112 -11.71 20.53 -6.46
CA GLU A 112 -11.17 21.20 -5.26
C GLU A 112 -9.78 20.69 -4.87
N ASN A 113 -9.48 19.43 -5.21
CA ASN A 113 -8.18 18.83 -4.98
C ASN A 113 -7.20 19.18 -6.10
N LYS A 114 -5.96 19.48 -5.73
CA LYS A 114 -4.88 19.74 -6.68
C LYS A 114 -4.31 18.45 -7.21
N SER A 115 -4.05 18.41 -8.51
CA SER A 115 -3.27 17.34 -9.13
C SER A 115 -1.83 17.38 -8.60
N PHE A 116 -1.20 16.21 -8.52
CA PHE A 116 0.16 16.12 -7.99
C PHE A 116 0.96 14.95 -8.56
N HIS A 117 2.28 15.09 -8.46
CA HIS A 117 3.29 14.08 -8.71
C HIS A 117 4.16 13.93 -7.46
N GLY A 118 4.11 12.77 -6.82
CA GLY A 118 4.78 12.53 -5.55
C GLY A 118 5.83 11.43 -5.62
N PHE A 119 6.79 11.53 -4.70
CA PHE A 119 7.90 10.60 -4.53
C PHE A 119 8.10 10.30 -3.06
N GLY A 120 8.44 9.05 -2.74
CA GLY A 120 8.65 8.66 -1.35
C GLY A 120 8.86 7.18 -1.17
N HIS A 121 8.52 6.70 0.02
CA HIS A 121 8.60 5.29 0.36
C HIS A 121 7.37 4.86 1.14
N TYR A 122 6.78 3.75 0.72
CA TYR A 122 5.87 3.00 1.56
C TYR A 122 6.68 2.27 2.64
N HIS A 123 6.20 2.32 3.88
CA HIS A 123 6.69 1.53 5.00
C HIS A 123 5.56 0.61 5.45
N GLU A 124 5.73 -0.68 5.25
CA GLU A 124 4.64 -1.64 5.33
C GLU A 124 5.00 -2.84 6.19
N THR A 125 3.99 -3.35 6.89
CA THR A 125 4.03 -4.68 7.50
C THR A 125 3.08 -5.56 6.72
N PHE A 126 3.59 -6.71 6.27
CA PHE A 126 2.79 -7.75 5.66
C PHE A 126 2.63 -8.91 6.64
N VAL A 127 1.44 -9.51 6.65
CA VAL A 127 1.14 -10.72 7.43
C VAL A 127 0.60 -11.82 6.53
N LYS A 128 0.91 -13.06 6.88
CA LYS A 128 0.39 -14.24 6.19
C LYS A 128 -0.90 -14.71 6.87
N ILE A 129 -2.02 -14.66 6.15
CA ILE A 129 -3.33 -15.15 6.59
C ILE A 129 -3.81 -16.18 5.57
N ASP A 130 -4.14 -17.38 6.02
CA ASP A 130 -4.64 -18.48 5.17
C ASP A 130 -3.79 -18.74 3.91
N GLY A 131 -2.47 -18.59 4.05
CA GLY A 131 -1.51 -18.82 2.96
C GLY A 131 -1.26 -17.62 2.04
N GLN A 132 -1.93 -16.49 2.24
CA GLN A 132 -1.76 -15.27 1.45
C GLN A 132 -1.06 -14.17 2.26
N TRP A 133 -0.15 -13.43 1.63
CA TRP A 133 0.49 -12.28 2.26
C TRP A 133 -0.29 -11.01 1.97
N LEU A 134 -0.75 -10.36 3.03
CA LEU A 134 -1.64 -9.20 3.00
C LEU A 134 -0.99 -8.03 3.73
N ILE A 135 -1.34 -6.80 3.33
CA ILE A 135 -0.89 -5.58 4.00
C ILE A 135 -1.62 -5.45 5.34
N GLN A 136 -0.88 -5.50 6.45
CA GLN A 136 -1.40 -5.25 7.81
C GLN A 136 -1.28 -3.78 8.20
N HIS A 137 -0.16 -3.16 7.85
CA HIS A 137 0.09 -1.75 8.12
C HIS A 137 0.69 -1.12 6.87
N THR A 138 0.25 0.07 6.51
CA THR A 138 0.88 0.87 5.47
C THR A 138 1.00 2.32 5.91
N SER A 139 2.17 2.90 5.71
CA SER A 139 2.37 4.34 5.81
C SER A 139 3.22 4.86 4.67
N LEU A 140 3.07 6.15 4.36
CA LEU A 140 3.80 6.80 3.28
C LEU A 140 4.66 7.94 3.85
N LYS A 141 5.97 7.86 3.62
CA LYS A 141 6.88 8.97 3.87
C LYS A 141 7.20 9.66 2.55
N ARG A 142 6.59 10.84 2.33
CA ARG A 142 6.83 11.65 1.13
C ARG A 142 8.18 12.38 1.24
N LEU A 143 9.00 12.26 0.20
CA LEU A 143 10.24 13.00 0.03
C LEU A 143 10.04 14.27 -0.80
N ARG A 144 9.14 14.21 -1.77
CA ARG A 144 8.83 15.30 -2.69
C ARG A 144 7.38 15.19 -3.13
N LEU A 145 6.74 16.34 -3.30
CA LEU A 145 5.39 16.47 -3.83
C LEU A 145 5.34 17.70 -4.72
N ASP A 146 5.21 17.49 -6.02
CA ASP A 146 5.06 18.56 -6.99
C ASP A 146 3.56 18.72 -7.30
N LEU A 147 3.00 19.88 -6.96
CA LEU A 147 1.61 20.21 -7.28
C LEU A 147 1.51 20.82 -8.68
N PHE A 148 0.48 20.45 -9.42
CA PHE A 148 0.17 21.04 -10.72
C PHE A 148 -1.35 21.21 -10.91
N GLU A 149 -1.70 22.06 -11.88
CA GLU A 149 -3.08 22.30 -12.32
C GLU A 149 -3.50 21.20 -13.30
#